data_AF-A0A2N2DPP4-F1
#
_entry.id   AF-A0A2N2DPP4-F1
#
_cell.length_a   1.000
_cell.length_b   1.000
_cell.length_c   1.000
_cell.angle_alpha   90.00
_cell.angle_beta   90.00
_cell.angle_gamma   90.00
#
_symmetry.space_group_name_H-M   'P 1'
#
loop_
_entity.id
_entity.type
_entity.pdbx_description
1 polymer ?
#
loop_
_entity_poly.entity_id
_entity_poly.type
_entity_poly.pdbx_seq_one_letter_code
_entity_poly.pdbx_strand_id
1 'polypeptide(L)' 'FSVGDGGLQRSVQKMYKLEKCPDKNELLRISSNWSPYRTFASLYLWKALDGGG' A
#
# COMPACT_ATOMS: atom_id res chain seq x y z
N PHE A 1 6.53 8.00 -7.60
CA PHE A 1 5.61 7.32 -6.65
C PHE A 1 4.42 6.81 -7.43
N SER A 2 4.48 5.57 -7.94
CA SER A 2 3.35 5.01 -8.69
C SER A 2 2.44 4.29 -7.71
N VAL A 3 1.23 4.82 -7.53
CA VAL A 3 0.13 4.23 -6.71
C VAL A 3 -0.42 2.93 -7.33
N GLY A 4 0.30 2.36 -8.31
CA GLY A 4 -0.06 1.15 -9.05
C GLY A 4 1.08 0.17 -9.24
N ASP A 5 2.21 0.34 -8.54
CA ASP A 5 3.23 -0.70 -8.50
C ASP A 5 2.68 -1.92 -7.79
N GLY A 6 2.79 -3.10 -8.40
CA GLY A 6 2.28 -4.36 -7.86
C GLY A 6 2.79 -4.68 -6.44
N GLY A 7 3.93 -4.08 -6.03
CA GLY A 7 4.41 -4.11 -4.66
C GLY A 7 3.45 -3.46 -3.67
N LEU A 8 2.93 -2.27 -3.95
CA LEU A 8 1.97 -1.56 -3.10
C LEU A 8 0.67 -2.38 -2.99
N GLN A 9 0.18 -2.92 -4.11
CA GLN A 9 -1.01 -3.79 -4.11
C GLN A 9 -0.81 -5.02 -3.24
N ARG A 10 0.33 -5.72 -3.37
CA ARG A 10 0.62 -6.92 -2.57
C ARG A 10 0.79 -6.62 -1.09
N SER A 11 1.40 -5.50 -0.71
CA SER A 11 1.54 -5.16 0.72
C SER A 11 0.23 -4.72 1.32
N VAL A 12 -0.58 -3.92 0.63
CA VAL A 12 -1.93 -3.59 1.12
C VAL A 12 -2.79 -4.84 1.20
N GLN A 13 -2.71 -5.75 0.22
CA GLN A 13 -3.37 -7.05 0.28
C GLN A 13 -2.97 -7.84 1.53
N LYS A 14 -1.66 -8.00 1.80
CA LYS A 14 -1.17 -8.71 2.98
C LYS A 14 -1.54 -8.00 4.28
N MET A 15 -1.43 -6.68 4.34
CA MET A 15 -1.66 -5.87 5.53
C MET A 15 -3.15 -5.86 5.92
N TYR A 16 -4.04 -5.77 4.94
CA TYR A 16 -5.49 -5.81 5.14
C TYR A 16 -6.07 -7.23 5.02
N LYS A 17 -5.23 -8.26 4.85
CA LYS A 17 -5.62 -9.66 4.63
C LYS A 17 -6.75 -9.81 3.59
N LEU A 18 -6.64 -9.05 2.50
CA LEU A 18 -7.63 -9.08 1.43
C LEU A 18 -7.45 -10.35 0.60
N GLU A 19 -8.53 -11.10 0.39
CA GLU A 19 -8.52 -12.28 -0.49
C GLU A 19 -8.20 -11.91 -1.94
N LYS A 20 -8.55 -10.68 -2.36
CA LYS A 20 -8.29 -10.15 -3.71
C LYS A 20 -7.31 -8.99 -3.67
N CYS A 21 -6.49 -8.86 -4.71
CA CYS A 21 -5.62 -7.72 -4.89
C CYS A 21 -6.47 -6.43 -4.87
N PRO A 22 -6.17 -5.46 -4.00
CA PRO A 22 -6.89 -4.21 -3.96
C PRO A 22 -6.73 -3.46 -5.29
N ASP A 23 -7.85 -3.02 -5.83
CA ASP A 23 -7.88 -2.19 -7.02
C ASP A 23 -7.21 -0.83 -6.77
N LYS A 24 -6.82 -0.14 -7.85
CA LYS A 24 -6.21 1.19 -7.75
C LYS A 24 -7.09 2.17 -6.96
N ASN A 25 -8.42 2.06 -7.08
CA ASN A 25 -9.36 2.89 -6.32
C ASN A 25 -9.31 2.62 -4.81
N GLU A 26 -9.23 1.35 -4.40
CA GLU A 26 -9.11 0.98 -2.99
C GLU A 26 -7.76 1.39 -2.42
N LEU A 27 -6.68 1.24 -3.18
CA LEU A 27 -5.38 1.80 -2.81
C LEU A 27 -5.45 3.32 -2.64
N LEU A 28 -6.18 4.02 -3.51
CA LEU A 28 -6.36 5.47 -3.40
C LEU A 28 -7.15 5.86 -2.15
N ARG A 29 -8.18 5.09 -1.79
CA ARG A 29 -8.97 5.31 -0.56
C ARG A 29 -8.15 5.04 0.69
N ILE A 30 -7.45 3.91 0.74
CA ILE A 30 -6.59 3.53 1.86
C ILE A 30 -5.45 4.54 2.03
N SER A 31 -4.80 4.93 0.92
CA SER A 31 -3.77 5.97 0.96
C SER A 31 -4.33 7.35 1.28
N SER A 32 -5.59 7.65 0.95
CA SER A 32 -6.25 8.88 1.38
C SER A 32 -6.51 8.92 2.88
N ASN A 33 -6.70 7.77 3.50
CA ASN A 33 -6.80 7.66 4.95
C ASN A 33 -5.45 7.94 5.66
N TRP A 34 -4.32 7.93 4.93
CA TRP A 34 -3.00 8.27 5.46
C TRP A 34 -2.67 9.76 5.34
N SER A 35 -3.63 10.60 4.95
CA SER A 35 -3.46 12.05 4.94
C SER A 35 -3.35 12.60 6.37
N PRO A 36 -2.47 13.58 6.65
CA PRO A 36 -1.58 14.29 5.72
C PRO A 36 -0.22 13.59 5.48
N TYR A 37 0.12 12.55 6.23
CA TYR A 37 1.44 11.89 6.19
C TYR A 37 1.57 10.80 5.12
N ARG A 38 0.96 11.01 3.95
CA ARG A 38 0.91 10.02 2.86
C ARG A 38 2.30 9.56 2.41
N THR A 39 3.27 10.48 2.42
CA THR A 39 4.67 10.20 2.10
C THR A 39 5.30 9.22 3.09
N PHE A 40 5.08 9.41 4.39
CA PHE A 40 5.59 8.51 5.42
C PHE A 40 4.92 7.14 5.35
N ALA A 41 3.61 7.10 5.14
CA ALA A 41 2.89 5.84 5.02
C ALA A 41 3.36 5.04 3.78
N SER A 42 3.61 5.72 2.67
CA SER A 42 4.15 5.07 1.46
C SER A 42 5.58 4.56 1.66
N LEU A 43 6.43 5.29 2.40
CA LEU A 43 7.78 4.84 2.78
C LEU A 43 7.73 3.64 3.74
N TYR A 44 6.82 3.66 4.71
CA TYR A 44 6.65 2.57 5.67
C TYR A 44 6.16 1.29 4.98
N LEU A 45 5.23 1.43 4.04
CA LEU A 45 4.74 0.30 3.25
C LEU A 45 5.87 -0.30 2.39
N TRP A 46 6.72 0.55 1.80
CA TRP A 46 7.90 0.11 1.07
C TRP A 46 8.89 -0.66 1.95
N LYS A 47 9.18 -0.16 3.16
CA LYS A 47 10.02 -0.88 4.13
C LYS A 47 9.42 -2.22 4.56
N ALA A 48 8.10 -2.28 4.72
CA ALA A 48 7.40 -3.51 5.06
C ALA A 48 7.43 -4.55 3.92
N LEU A 49 7.57 -4.11 2.67
CA LEU A 49 7.78 -4.99 1.51
C LEU A 49 9.22 -5.48 1.40
N ASP A 50 10.19 -4.58 1.57
CA ASP A 50 11.62 -4.85 1.42
C ASP A 50 12.15 -5.79 2.50
N GLY A 51 11.60 -5.72 3.72
CA GLY A 51 11.96 -6.60 4.84
C GLY A 51 11.41 -8.04 4.79
N GLY A 52 10.70 -8.41 3.72
CA GLY A 52 10.15 -9.76 3.52
C GLY A 52 11.02 -10.61 2.61
N GLY A 53 12.28 -10.84 3.01
CA GLY A 53 13.18 -11.84 2.42
C GLY A 53 13.10 -13.17 3.14
#